data_AF-L8G7T4-F1
#
_entry.id   AF-L8G7T4-F1
#
_cell.length_a   1.000
_cell.length_b   1.000
_cell.length_c   1.000
_cell.angle_alpha   90.00
_cell.angle_beta   90.00
_cell.angle_gamma   90.00
#
_symmetry.space_group_name_H-M   'P 1'
#
loop_
_entity.id
_entity.type
_entity.pdbx_description
1 polymer ?
#
loop_
_entity_poly.entity_id
_entity_poly.type
_entity_poly.pdbx_seq_one_letter_code
_entity_poly.pdbx_strand_id
1 'polypeptide(L)'
;MDFSDIFRIVNLAIGALMIAGGISQFFGATVQSIIIGVYVIIFGLAIGALEFQIPPQVSRYASFLFSFLGRGIFYIFIGTILFHDHILRYIIGSIVGLVGLGYAVLEFIPSIEPPANMREADAGWGAEQV
;
A
#
# COMPACT_ATOMS: atom_id res chain seq x y z
N MET A 1 11.33 14.49 12.82
CA MET A 1 10.06 13.82 12.51
C MET A 1 10.12 12.47 13.18
N ASP A 2 9.04 12.06 13.86
CA ASP A 2 8.97 10.74 14.46
C ASP A 2 8.91 9.68 13.33
N PHE A 3 9.37 8.45 13.58
CA PHE A 3 9.36 7.38 12.57
C PHE A 3 7.95 7.11 12.05
N SER A 4 6.95 7.23 12.93
CA SER A 4 5.53 7.11 12.59
C SER A 4 5.09 8.13 11.53
N ASP A 5 5.51 9.39 11.65
CA ASP A 5 5.15 10.44 10.68
C ASP A 5 5.79 10.17 9.31
N ILE A 6 7.03 9.66 9.30
CA ILE A 6 7.75 9.31 8.07
C ILE A 6 6.99 8.21 7.34
N PHE A 7 6.61 7.13 8.04
CA PHE A 7 5.84 6.04 7.43
C PHE A 7 4.49 6.52 6.88
N ARG A 8 3.78 7.39 7.62
CA ARG A 8 2.52 7.98 7.16
C ARG A 8 2.70 8.76 5.86
N ILE A 9 3.73 9.59 5.78
CA ILE A 9 4.04 10.39 4.58
C ILE A 9 4.39 9.47 3.41
N VAL A 10 5.20 8.44 3.62
CA VAL A 10 5.55 7.46 2.58
C VAL A 10 4.31 6.73 2.08
N ASN A 11 3.45 6.24 2.98
CA ASN A 11 2.22 5.55 2.61
C ASN A 11 1.28 6.46 1.80
N LEU A 12 1.14 7.73 2.20
CA LEU A 12 0.33 8.70 1.48
C LEU A 12 0.91 9.01 0.09
N ALA A 13 2.23 9.16 -0.01
CA ALA A 13 2.93 9.36 -1.27
C ALA A 13 2.74 8.16 -2.22
N ILE A 14 2.83 6.94 -1.69
CA ILE A 14 2.57 5.71 -2.47
C ILE A 14 1.12 5.66 -2.92
N GLY A 15 0.15 5.94 -2.04
CA GLY A 15 -1.26 6.01 -2.41
C GLY A 15 -1.51 7.02 -3.54
N ALA A 16 -0.90 8.20 -3.48
CA ALA A 16 -1.00 9.21 -4.54
C ALA A 16 -0.36 8.75 -5.87
N LEU A 17 0.81 8.12 -5.80
CA LEU A 17 1.49 7.54 -6.97
C LEU A 17 0.68 6.42 -7.61
N MET A 18 0.03 5.57 -6.81
CA MET A 18 -0.88 4.53 -7.30
C MET A 18 -2.06 5.15 -8.04
N ILE A 19 -2.69 6.20 -7.49
CA ILE A 19 -3.79 6.89 -8.16
C ILE A 19 -3.32 7.50 -9.50
N ALA A 20 -2.17 8.18 -9.51
CA ALA A 20 -1.60 8.75 -10.73
C ALA A 20 -1.27 7.65 -11.77
N GLY A 21 -0.67 6.54 -11.33
CA GLY A 21 -0.35 5.38 -12.18
C GLY A 21 -1.61 4.71 -12.74
N GLY A 22 -2.66 4.57 -11.93
CA GLY A 22 -3.95 4.03 -12.36
C GLY A 22 -4.67 4.94 -13.35
N ILE A 23 -4.67 6.27 -13.14
CA ILE A 23 -5.22 7.23 -14.11
C ILE A 23 -4.46 7.14 -15.45
N SER A 24 -3.15 6.92 -15.41
CA SER A 24 -2.36 6.79 -16.63
C SER A 24 -2.80 5.60 -17.50
N GLN A 25 -3.41 4.54 -16.93
CA GLN A 25 -3.87 3.34 -17.65
C GLN A 25 -5.05 3.58 -18.60
N PHE A 26 -5.76 4.70 -18.43
CA PHE A 26 -6.87 5.10 -19.29
C PHE A 26 -6.39 5.70 -20.63
N PHE A 27 -5.11 6.11 -20.72
CA PHE A 27 -4.50 6.59 -21.95
C PHE A 27 -3.87 5.39 -22.68
N GLY A 28 -4.48 4.97 -23.81
CA GLY A 28 -4.12 3.73 -24.51
C GLY A 28 -4.99 2.52 -24.14
N ALA A 29 -6.27 2.77 -23.85
CA ALA A 29 -7.16 1.84 -23.15
C ALA A 29 -7.47 0.55 -23.93
N THR A 30 -7.02 -0.57 -23.36
CA THR A 30 -7.65 -1.88 -23.55
C THR A 30 -8.59 -2.15 -22.38
N VAL A 31 -9.56 -3.05 -22.53
CA VAL A 31 -10.45 -3.42 -21.41
C VAL A 31 -9.65 -3.88 -20.19
N GLN A 32 -8.57 -4.63 -20.42
CA GLN A 32 -7.66 -5.08 -19.36
C GLN A 32 -6.97 -3.90 -18.64
N SER A 33 -6.42 -2.93 -19.37
CA SER A 33 -5.74 -1.78 -18.73
C SER A 33 -6.71 -0.90 -17.94
N ILE A 34 -7.96 -0.75 -18.42
CA ILE A 34 -9.00 -0.04 -17.67
C ILE A 34 -9.28 -0.75 -16.35
N ILE A 35 -9.50 -2.07 -16.38
CA ILE A 35 -9.80 -2.86 -15.17
C ILE A 35 -8.65 -2.74 -14.16
N ILE A 36 -7.41 -2.91 -14.62
CA ILE A 36 -6.22 -2.76 -13.77
C ILE A 36 -6.14 -1.34 -13.19
N GLY A 37 -6.33 -0.31 -14.01
CA GLY A 37 -6.33 1.08 -13.58
C GLY A 37 -7.35 1.37 -12.47
N VAL A 38 -8.57 0.84 -12.60
CA VAL A 38 -9.62 0.97 -11.56
C VAL A 38 -9.18 0.32 -10.26
N TYR A 39 -8.66 -0.91 -10.29
CA TYR A 39 -8.18 -1.59 -9.08
C TYR A 39 -7.05 -0.81 -8.40
N VAL A 40 -6.07 -0.34 -9.17
CA VAL A 40 -4.93 0.42 -8.61
C VAL A 40 -5.41 1.72 -7.96
N ILE A 41 -6.37 2.43 -8.55
CA ILE A 41 -6.96 3.65 -7.96
C ILE A 41 -7.67 3.33 -6.64
N ILE A 42 -8.53 2.30 -6.62
CA ILE A 42 -9.26 1.90 -5.42
C ILE A 42 -8.27 1.53 -4.30
N PHE A 43 -7.22 0.78 -4.62
CA PHE A 43 -6.21 0.43 -3.65
C PHE A 43 -5.38 1.63 -3.18
N GLY A 44 -5.05 2.57 -4.07
CA GLY A 44 -4.35 3.80 -3.70
C GLY A 44 -5.16 4.67 -2.75
N LEU A 45 -6.47 4.79 -3.00
CA LEU A 45 -7.42 5.46 -2.11
C LEU A 45 -7.54 4.73 -0.77
N ALA A 46 -7.61 3.39 -0.78
CA ALA A 46 -7.67 2.60 0.44
C ALA A 46 -6.42 2.81 1.31
N ILE A 47 -5.22 2.71 0.72
CA ILE A 47 -3.95 2.97 1.43
C ILE A 47 -3.94 4.39 2.01
N GLY A 48 -4.34 5.40 1.24
CA GLY A 48 -4.42 6.78 1.74
C GLY A 48 -5.43 6.93 2.89
N ALA A 49 -6.61 6.32 2.78
CA ALA A 49 -7.65 6.38 3.79
C ALA A 49 -7.23 5.71 5.11
N LEU A 50 -6.52 4.58 5.01
CA LEU A 50 -5.99 3.83 6.16
C LEU A 50 -5.01 4.66 7.01
N GLU A 51 -4.43 5.73 6.47
CA GLU A 51 -3.54 6.60 7.24
C GLU A 51 -4.28 7.59 8.15
N PHE A 52 -5.56 7.85 7.90
CA PHE A 52 -6.36 8.78 8.68
C PHE A 52 -7.32 8.09 9.65
N GLN A 53 -7.77 6.88 9.31
CA GLN A 53 -8.68 6.08 10.11
C GLN A 53 -8.54 4.60 9.77
N ILE A 54 -8.74 3.73 10.75
CA ILE A 54 -8.70 2.27 10.59
C ILE A 54 -10.14 1.74 10.60
N PRO A 55 -10.75 1.41 9.44
CA PRO A 55 -12.09 0.85 9.42
C PRO A 55 -12.07 -0.59 9.94
N PRO A 56 -13.00 -0.98 10.83
CA PRO A 56 -13.01 -2.32 11.44
C PRO A 56 -13.19 -3.45 10.41
N GLN A 57 -13.84 -3.17 9.26
CA GLN A 57 -13.99 -4.14 8.18
C GLN A 57 -12.67 -4.41 7.45
N VAL A 58 -11.83 -3.39 7.26
CA VAL A 58 -10.53 -3.56 6.59
C VAL A 58 -9.57 -4.28 7.52
N SER A 59 -9.61 -3.96 8.83
CA SER A 59 -8.87 -4.72 9.85
C SER A 59 -9.25 -6.21 9.85
N ARG A 60 -10.53 -6.53 9.65
CA ARG A 60 -11.03 -7.92 9.64
C ARG A 60 -10.65 -8.68 8.37
N TYR A 61 -10.84 -8.09 7.19
CA TYR A 61 -10.71 -8.81 5.91
C TYR A 61 -9.37 -8.61 5.21
N ALA A 62 -8.64 -7.55 5.55
CA ALA A 62 -7.37 -7.18 4.93
C ALA A 62 -6.32 -6.87 6.01
N SER A 63 -6.23 -7.72 7.04
CA SER A 63 -5.27 -7.60 8.14
C SER A 63 -3.82 -7.48 7.66
N PHE A 64 -3.49 -8.08 6.50
CA PHE A 64 -2.16 -7.98 5.89
C PHE A 64 -1.75 -6.53 5.52
N LEU A 65 -2.71 -5.62 5.29
CA LEU A 65 -2.41 -4.21 5.05
C LEU A 65 -1.96 -3.49 6.32
N PHE A 66 -1.98 -4.14 7.48
CA PHE A 66 -1.53 -3.57 8.75
C PHE A 66 -0.21 -4.17 9.24
N SER A 67 0.50 -4.94 8.41
CA SER A 67 1.86 -5.41 8.71
C SER A 67 2.88 -4.88 7.70
N PHE A 68 4.16 -4.75 8.11
CA PHE A 68 5.23 -4.31 7.22
C PHE A 68 5.40 -5.28 6.05
N LEU A 69 5.48 -6.58 6.34
CA LEU A 69 5.59 -7.61 5.30
C LEU A 69 4.40 -7.62 4.35
N GLY A 70 3.17 -7.56 4.88
CA GLY A 70 1.97 -7.62 4.07
C GLY A 70 1.81 -6.39 3.16
N ARG A 71 2.07 -5.18 3.68
CA ARG A 71 2.15 -3.96 2.84
C ARG A 71 3.29 -4.02 1.84
N GLY A 72 4.46 -4.53 2.24
CA GLY A 72 5.62 -4.66 1.37
C GLY A 72 5.33 -5.53 0.15
N ILE A 73 4.80 -6.73 0.37
CA ILE A 73 4.38 -7.64 -0.71
C ILE A 73 3.30 -7.01 -1.58
N PHE A 74 2.34 -6.31 -0.97
CA PHE A 74 1.28 -5.63 -1.70
C PHE A 74 1.81 -4.52 -2.63
N TYR A 75 2.73 -3.70 -2.15
CA TYR A 75 3.37 -2.65 -2.96
C TYR A 75 4.24 -3.25 -4.08
N ILE A 76 4.96 -4.35 -3.83
CA ILE A 76 5.68 -5.07 -4.88
C ILE A 76 4.71 -5.53 -5.97
N PHE A 77 3.60 -6.14 -5.59
CA PHE A 77 2.57 -6.60 -6.52
C PHE A 77 1.97 -5.46 -7.36
N ILE A 78 1.64 -4.33 -6.75
CA ILE A 78 1.13 -3.16 -7.49
C ILE A 78 2.22 -2.60 -8.42
N GLY A 79 3.45 -2.51 -7.94
CA GLY A 79 4.59 -2.01 -8.70
C GLY A 79 4.84 -2.83 -9.97
N THR A 80 4.75 -4.15 -9.90
CA THR A 80 4.92 -5.04 -11.06
C THR A 80 3.75 -4.95 -12.04
N ILE A 81 2.52 -4.79 -11.57
CA ILE A 81 1.34 -4.61 -12.43
C ILE A 81 1.37 -3.27 -13.17
N LEU A 82 1.91 -2.21 -12.55
CA LEU A 82 2.10 -0.92 -13.21
C LEU A 82 3.25 -0.93 -14.22
N PHE A 83 4.12 -1.93 -14.23
CA PHE A 83 5.34 -1.95 -15.03
C PHE A 83 5.09 -2.35 -16.50
N HIS A 84 4.37 -1.53 -17.27
CA HIS A 84 4.11 -1.78 -18.70
C HIS A 84 3.87 -0.51 -19.56
N ASP A 85 4.04 -0.66 -20.88
CA ASP A 85 3.73 0.24 -22.02
C ASP A 85 4.37 1.64 -22.06
N HIS A 86 4.48 2.34 -20.93
CA HIS A 86 4.87 3.76 -20.92
C HIS A 86 5.92 4.09 -19.87
N ILE A 87 6.81 5.03 -20.21
CA ILE A 87 7.93 5.47 -19.36
C ILE A 87 7.44 5.95 -17.99
N LEU A 88 6.34 6.73 -17.94
CA LEU A 88 5.76 7.19 -16.67
C LEU A 88 5.31 6.03 -15.78
N ARG A 89 4.74 4.99 -16.39
CA ARG A 89 4.27 3.79 -15.68
C ARG A 89 5.44 2.97 -15.15
N TYR A 90 6.52 2.84 -15.93
CA TYR A 90 7.76 2.21 -15.46
C TYR A 90 8.35 2.94 -14.25
N ILE A 91 8.42 4.27 -14.30
CA ILE A 91 8.95 5.06 -13.18
C ILE A 91 8.08 4.88 -11.92
N ILE A 92 6.76 5.05 -12.04
CA ILE A 92 5.83 4.90 -10.91
C ILE A 92 5.87 3.47 -10.37
N GLY A 93 5.79 2.47 -11.23
CA GLY A 93 5.83 1.06 -10.86
C GLY A 93 7.13 0.67 -10.16
N SER A 94 8.27 1.15 -10.63
CA SER A 94 9.56 0.93 -9.97
C SER A 94 9.62 1.58 -8.59
N ILE A 95 9.16 2.82 -8.43
CA ILE A 95 9.15 3.50 -7.12
C ILE A 95 8.28 2.72 -6.13
N VAL A 96 7.06 2.37 -6.51
CA VAL A 96 6.13 1.63 -5.66
C VAL A 96 6.70 0.24 -5.30
N GLY A 97 7.27 -0.47 -6.28
CA GLY A 97 7.88 -1.77 -6.06
C GLY A 97 9.11 -1.72 -5.15
N LEU A 98 9.99 -0.73 -5.32
CA LEU A 98 11.19 -0.56 -4.48
C LEU A 98 10.83 -0.18 -3.03
N VAL A 99 9.83 0.69 -2.84
CA VAL A 99 9.33 0.99 -1.48
C VAL A 99 8.71 -0.26 -0.85
N GLY A 100 7.99 -1.07 -1.63
CA GLY A 100 7.49 -2.37 -1.19
C GLY A 100 8.59 -3.32 -0.73
N LEU A 101 9.69 -3.41 -1.48
CA LEU A 101 10.86 -4.18 -1.07
C LEU A 101 11.46 -3.65 0.25
N GLY A 102 11.56 -2.33 0.39
CA GLY A 102 11.97 -1.69 1.63
C GLY A 102 11.10 -2.13 2.81
N TYR A 103 9.78 -2.05 2.66
CA TYR A 103 8.83 -2.47 3.71
C TYR A 103 8.95 -3.96 4.04
N ALA A 104 9.15 -4.82 3.04
CA ALA A 104 9.36 -6.25 3.27
C ALA A 104 10.66 -6.53 4.05
N VAL A 105 11.73 -5.75 3.80
CA VAL A 105 12.99 -5.87 4.54
C VAL A 105 12.86 -5.34 5.97
N LEU A 106 12.08 -4.27 6.18
CA LEU A 106 11.87 -3.67 7.51
C LEU A 106 11.26 -4.66 8.51
N GLU A 107 10.45 -5.62 8.07
CA GLU A 107 9.93 -6.71 8.92
C GLU A 107 11.05 -7.46 9.66
N PHE A 108 12.21 -7.61 9.03
CA PHE A 108 13.33 -8.36 9.58
C PHE A 108 14.26 -7.50 10.45
N ILE A 109 13.90 -6.24 10.72
CA ILE A 109 14.66 -5.30 11.56
C ILE A 109 13.92 -5.11 12.89
N PRO A 110 14.30 -5.81 13.97
CA PRO A 110 13.56 -5.80 15.24
C PRO A 110 13.57 -4.45 15.96
N SER A 111 14.47 -3.53 15.57
CA SER A 111 14.61 -2.22 16.20
C SER A 111 13.61 -1.17 15.70
N ILE A 112 12.83 -1.47 14.66
CA ILE A 112 11.85 -0.55 14.09
C ILE A 112 10.47 -0.99 14.49
N GLU A 113 9.87 -0.27 15.44
CA GLU A 113 8.50 -0.52 15.83
C GLU A 113 7.54 -0.15 14.69
N PRO A 114 6.54 -1.00 14.40
CA PRO A 114 5.49 -0.65 13.46
C PRO A 114 4.75 0.61 13.90
N PRO A 115 4.38 1.50 12.96
CA PRO A 115 3.57 2.68 13.27
C PRO A 115 2.23 2.29 13.90
N ALA A 116 1.60 3.20 14.65
CA ALA A 116 0.36 2.93 15.39
C ALA A 116 -0.77 2.34 14.51
N ASN A 117 -0.88 2.80 13.25
CA ASN A 117 -1.82 2.25 12.27
C ASN A 117 -1.64 0.74 12.03
N MET A 118 -0.45 0.20 12.23
CA MET A 118 -0.13 -1.23 12.10
C MET A 118 -0.28 -2.00 13.42
N ARG A 119 -0.39 -1.30 14.57
CA ARG A 119 -0.44 -1.91 15.92
C ARG A 119 -1.85 -2.09 16.47
N GLU A 120 -2.78 -1.20 16.13
CA GLU A 120 -4.15 -1.24 16.67
C GLU A 120 -5.01 -2.37 16.09
N ALA A 121 -4.65 -2.90 14.91
CA ALA A 121 -5.36 -4.02 14.29
C ALA A 121 -5.24 -5.33 15.10
N ASP A 122 -4.16 -5.53 15.86
CA ASP A 122 -3.95 -6.70 16.70
C ASP A 122 -4.74 -6.64 18.03
N ALA A 123 -5.10 -5.44 18.51
CA ALA A 123 -5.79 -5.27 19.78
C ALA A 123 -7.30 -5.63 19.74
N GLY A 124 -7.90 -5.65 18.55
CA GLY A 124 -9.36 -5.80 18.39
C GLY A 124 -9.88 -7.24 18.26
N TRP A 125 -9.03 -8.24 18.05
CA TRP A 125 -9.49 -9.60 17.69
C TRP A 125 -8.73 -10.74 18.38
N GLY A 126 -8.17 -10.48 19.57
CA GLY A 126 -7.58 -11.51 20.43
C GLY A 126 -7.92 -11.36 21.92
N ALA A 127 -8.53 -10.25 22.32
CA ALA A 127 -8.83 -9.95 23.73
C ALA A 127 -10.25 -10.36 24.17
N GLU A 128 -11.11 -10.81 23.24
CA GLU A 128 -12.51 -11.18 23.52
C GLU A 128 -12.75 -12.70 23.56
N GLN A 129 -11.69 -13.51 23.44
CA GLN A 129 -11.77 -14.97 23.52
C GLN A 129 -10.92 -15.51 24.66
N VAL A 130 -11.31 -15.20 25.90
CA VAL A 130 -11.10 -16.05 27.09
C VAL A 130 -12.17 -15.76 28.13
#